data_AF-A0A387BCL7-F1
#
_entry.id   AF-A0A387BCL7-F1
#
_cell.length_a   1.000
_cell.length_b   1.000
_cell.length_c   1.000
_cell.angle_alpha   90.00
_cell.angle_beta   90.00
_cell.angle_gamma   90.00
#
_symmetry.space_group_name_H-M   'P 1'
#
loop_
_entity.id
_entity.type
_entity.pdbx_description
1 polymer ?
#
loop_
_entity_poly.entity_id
_entity_poly.type
_entity_poly.pdbx_seq_one_letter_code
_entity_poly.pdbx_strand_id
1 'polypeptide(L)'
;METTPKQRYKTQIAPYQSWINSIILPSTLIILYLFTLVGIKINVVGTFIFIFAVITHLNYKRAEVPKICYTAPILYYVYNVVSIPLMILLFISPNEIILSALLSLITIILLILVIVFYYISASVIKKQYPNLKNDFRKANIEYKSSKK
;
A
#
# COMPACT_ATOMS: atom_id res chain seq x y z
N MET A 1 30.76 -0.55 -8.64
CA MET A 1 30.19 0.81 -8.82
C MET A 1 29.97 1.42 -7.45
N GLU A 2 30.59 2.56 -7.18
CA GLU A 2 30.44 3.27 -5.91
C GLU A 2 29.02 3.83 -5.80
N THR A 3 28.31 3.50 -4.71
CA THR A 3 26.93 3.98 -4.51
C THR A 3 26.95 5.46 -4.14
N THR A 4 26.22 6.30 -4.87
CA THR A 4 26.07 7.72 -4.51
C THR A 4 25.45 7.87 -3.11
N PRO A 5 25.75 8.96 -2.36
CA PRO A 5 25.17 9.21 -1.03
C PRO A 5 23.63 9.13 -1.02
N LYS A 6 22.99 9.57 -2.12
CA LYS A 6 21.53 9.49 -2.31
C LYS A 6 21.02 8.06 -2.46
N GLN A 7 21.74 7.18 -3.16
CA GLN A 7 21.38 5.77 -3.31
C GLN A 7 21.57 5.00 -2.01
N ARG A 8 22.67 5.27 -1.29
CA ARG A 8 22.92 4.68 0.04
C ARG A 8 21.80 5.06 1.02
N TYR A 9 21.45 6.34 1.09
CA TYR A 9 20.37 6.83 1.94
C TYR A 9 19.03 6.15 1.62
N LYS A 10 18.66 6.05 0.33
CA LYS A 10 17.41 5.39 -0.09
C LYS A 10 17.31 3.93 0.35
N THR A 11 18.44 3.22 0.39
CA THR A 11 18.49 1.81 0.79
C THR A 11 18.33 1.68 2.31
N GLN A 12 19.05 2.52 3.08
CA GLN A 12 18.99 2.51 4.54
C GLN A 12 17.59 2.84 5.10
N ILE A 13 16.85 3.74 4.44
CA ILE A 13 15.49 4.10 4.89
C ILE A 13 14.39 3.17 4.38
N ALA A 14 14.70 2.29 3.41
CA ALA A 14 13.70 1.46 2.75
C ALA A 14 12.92 0.56 3.74
N PRO A 15 13.51 -0.06 4.77
CA PRO A 15 12.77 -0.86 5.74
C PRO A 15 11.74 -0.03 6.53
N TYR A 16 12.14 1.16 6.98
CA TYR A 16 11.23 2.07 7.70
C TYR A 16 10.08 2.54 6.79
N GLN A 17 10.39 2.94 5.55
CA GLN A 17 9.36 3.33 4.57
C GLN A 17 8.42 2.18 4.24
N SER A 18 8.94 0.97 4.07
CA SER A 18 8.14 -0.24 3.84
C SER A 18 7.20 -0.51 5.01
N TRP A 19 7.70 -0.45 6.24
CA TRP A 19 6.92 -0.64 7.45
C TRP A 19 5.81 0.39 7.60
N ILE A 20 6.14 1.68 7.47
CA ILE A 20 5.14 2.73 7.68
C ILE A 20 4.09 2.76 6.57
N ASN A 21 4.48 2.52 5.32
CA ASN A 21 3.53 2.42 4.21
C ASN A 21 2.60 1.21 4.39
N SER A 22 3.10 0.11 4.94
CA SER A 22 2.29 -1.08 5.27
C SER A 22 1.24 -0.81 6.34
N ILE A 23 1.34 0.31 7.07
CA ILE A 23 0.36 0.74 8.07
C ILE A 23 -0.54 1.84 7.49
N ILE A 24 0.05 2.83 6.83
CA ILE A 24 -0.69 3.98 6.30
C ILE A 24 -1.65 3.54 5.20
N LEU A 25 -1.20 2.73 4.23
CA LEU A 25 -2.04 2.29 3.12
C LEU A 25 -3.35 1.62 3.56
N PRO A 26 -3.33 0.55 4.39
CA PRO A 26 -4.57 -0.08 4.83
C PRO A 26 -5.43 0.86 5.70
N SER A 27 -4.80 1.70 6.54
CA SER A 27 -5.55 2.65 7.39
C SER A 27 -6.27 3.71 6.54
N THR A 28 -5.60 4.23 5.50
CA THR A 28 -6.20 5.15 4.53
C THR A 28 -7.34 4.48 3.78
N LEU A 29 -7.17 3.22 3.33
CA LEU A 29 -8.25 2.47 2.67
C LEU A 29 -9.50 2.32 3.56
N ILE A 30 -9.31 2.02 4.85
CA ILE A 30 -10.42 1.93 5.82
C ILE A 30 -11.13 3.28 5.95
N ILE A 31 -10.40 4.37 6.15
CA ILE A 31 -10.98 5.71 6.31
C ILE A 31 -11.79 6.11 5.07
N LEU A 32 -11.27 5.83 3.88
CA LEU A 32 -11.96 6.15 2.63
C LEU A 32 -13.21 5.31 2.45
N TYR A 33 -13.15 4.03 2.79
CA TYR A 33 -14.33 3.18 2.77
C TYR A 33 -15.42 3.72 3.71
N LEU A 34 -15.06 4.14 4.93
CA LEU A 34 -16.01 4.78 5.86
C LEU A 34 -16.62 6.07 5.28
N PHE A 35 -15.83 6.91 4.63
CA PHE A 35 -16.34 8.11 3.95
C PHE A 35 -17.32 7.77 2.82
N THR A 36 -17.09 6.69 2.06
CA THR A 36 -18.05 6.25 1.04
C THR A 36 -19.38 5.78 1.63
N LEU A 37 -19.37 5.15 2.82
CA LEU A 37 -20.60 4.75 3.53
C LEU A 37 -21.44 5.95 3.97
N VAL A 38 -20.80 7.09 4.28
CA VAL A 38 -21.47 8.36 4.66
C VAL A 38 -21.87 9.19 3.43
N GLY A 39 -21.62 8.69 2.21
CA GLY A 39 -22.00 9.36 0.96
C GLY A 39 -21.04 10.46 0.50
N ILE A 40 -19.84 10.55 1.09
CA ILE A 40 -18.81 11.51 0.68
C ILE A 40 -18.12 10.98 -0.59
N LYS A 41 -18.19 11.74 -1.68
CA LYS A 41 -17.54 11.38 -2.96
C LYS A 41 -16.06 11.73 -2.93
N ILE A 42 -15.21 10.76 -3.26
CA ILE A 42 -13.75 10.91 -3.17
C ILE A 42 -13.10 10.60 -4.53
N ASN A 43 -12.95 11.63 -5.37
CA ASN A 43 -12.66 11.40 -6.79
C ASN A 43 -11.16 11.21 -7.12
N VAL A 44 -10.23 11.77 -6.33
CA VAL A 44 -8.79 11.77 -6.66
C VAL A 44 -7.98 10.77 -5.83
N VAL A 45 -8.54 10.27 -4.72
CA VAL A 45 -7.77 9.52 -3.74
C VAL A 45 -7.39 8.12 -4.21
N GLY A 46 -8.20 7.48 -5.08
CA GLY A 46 -7.88 6.16 -5.65
C GLY A 46 -6.53 6.13 -6.39
N THR A 47 -6.26 7.14 -7.22
CA THR A 47 -5.00 7.26 -7.96
C THR A 47 -3.80 7.43 -7.03
N PHE A 48 -3.95 8.23 -5.96
CA PHE A 48 -2.88 8.40 -4.97
C PHE A 48 -2.57 7.08 -4.27
N ILE A 49 -3.57 6.32 -3.83
CA ILE A 49 -3.35 5.01 -3.18
C ILE A 49 -2.63 4.06 -4.14
N PHE A 50 -3.00 4.06 -5.42
CA PHE A 50 -2.34 3.24 -6.42
C PHE A 50 -0.84 3.58 -6.57
N ILE A 51 -0.51 4.87 -6.68
CA ILE A 51 0.88 5.32 -6.72
C ILE A 51 1.62 4.91 -5.44
N PHE A 52 1.01 5.08 -4.27
CA PHE A 52 1.62 4.67 -3.00
C PHE A 52 1.79 3.14 -2.88
N ALA A 53 0.87 2.34 -3.41
CA ALA A 53 1.01 0.88 -3.46
C ALA A 53 2.20 0.47 -4.34
N VAL A 54 2.40 1.11 -5.50
CA VAL A 54 3.58 0.91 -6.35
C VAL A 54 4.87 1.31 -5.63
N ILE A 55 4.91 2.48 -4.98
CA ILE A 55 6.08 2.91 -4.20
C ILE A 55 6.40 1.91 -3.09
N THR A 56 5.39 1.37 -2.43
CA THR A 56 5.54 0.40 -1.34
C THR A 56 6.11 -0.92 -1.85
N HIS A 57 5.62 -1.41 -2.98
CA HIS A 57 6.17 -2.59 -3.64
C HIS A 57 7.65 -2.39 -4.04
N LEU A 58 8.02 -1.22 -4.56
CA LEU A 58 9.42 -0.90 -4.85
C LEU A 58 10.27 -0.84 -3.58
N ASN A 59 9.74 -0.31 -2.49
CA ASN A 59 10.44 -0.24 -1.21
C ASN A 59 10.62 -1.63 -0.58
N TYR A 60 9.66 -2.55 -0.75
CA TYR A 60 9.83 -3.96 -0.37
C TYR A 60 11.02 -4.60 -1.06
N LYS A 61 11.20 -4.33 -2.37
CA LYS A 61 12.36 -4.82 -3.12
C LYS A 61 13.68 -4.25 -2.60
N ARG A 62 13.71 -2.96 -2.28
CA ARG A 62 14.92 -2.29 -1.74
C ARG A 62 15.25 -2.71 -0.31
N ALA A 63 14.23 -2.99 0.48
CA ALA A 63 14.37 -3.42 1.87
C ALA A 63 14.51 -4.93 2.01
N GLU A 64 14.55 -5.69 0.92
CA GLU A 64 14.71 -7.15 0.94
C GLU A 64 13.75 -7.86 1.93
N VAL A 65 12.51 -7.37 1.97
CA VAL A 65 11.46 -7.94 2.84
C VAL A 65 11.03 -9.32 2.32
N PRO A 66 10.39 -10.15 3.16
CA PRO A 66 10.06 -11.52 2.78
C PRO A 66 8.95 -11.54 1.73
N LYS A 67 8.91 -12.59 0.91
CA LYS A 67 7.97 -12.72 -0.22
C LYS A 67 6.50 -12.55 0.19
N ILE A 68 6.13 -12.95 1.41
CA ILE A 68 4.77 -12.79 1.93
C ILE A 68 4.29 -11.34 1.91
N CYS A 69 5.18 -10.36 2.09
CA CYS A 69 4.83 -8.95 2.08
C CYS A 69 4.37 -8.47 0.70
N TYR A 70 4.86 -9.09 -0.37
CA TYR A 70 4.49 -8.75 -1.76
C TYR A 70 3.06 -9.14 -2.10
N THR A 71 2.45 -10.02 -1.32
CA THR A 71 1.05 -10.43 -1.50
C THR A 71 0.10 -9.23 -1.37
N ALA A 72 0.38 -8.28 -0.47
CA ALA A 72 -0.48 -7.11 -0.25
C ALA A 72 -0.59 -6.20 -1.49
N PRO A 73 0.52 -5.69 -2.09
CA PRO A 73 0.43 -4.88 -3.29
C PRO A 73 -0.10 -5.67 -4.49
N ILE A 74 0.22 -6.96 -4.62
CA ILE A 74 -0.31 -7.81 -5.70
C ILE A 74 -1.84 -7.94 -5.59
N LEU A 75 -2.36 -8.27 -4.40
CA LEU A 75 -3.81 -8.31 -4.15
C LEU A 75 -4.46 -6.96 -4.44
N TYR A 76 -3.80 -5.86 -4.13
CA TYR A 76 -4.32 -4.53 -4.43
C TYR A 76 -4.38 -4.26 -5.94
N TYR A 77 -3.41 -4.73 -6.72
CA TYR A 77 -3.48 -4.63 -8.18
C TYR A 77 -4.61 -5.49 -8.73
N VAL A 78 -4.76 -6.73 -8.24
CA VAL A 78 -5.89 -7.61 -8.60
C VAL A 78 -7.22 -6.93 -8.27
N TYR A 79 -7.34 -6.34 -7.09
CA TYR A 79 -8.51 -5.56 -6.70
C TYR A 79 -8.82 -4.44 -7.71
N ASN A 80 -7.83 -3.66 -8.15
CA ASN A 80 -8.06 -2.59 -9.13
C ASN A 80 -8.45 -3.14 -10.51
N VAL A 81 -7.78 -4.19 -10.98
CA VAL A 81 -8.07 -4.83 -12.28
C VAL A 81 -9.47 -5.43 -12.29
N VAL A 82 -9.91 -6.03 -11.18
CA VAL A 82 -11.27 -6.57 -11.04
C VAL A 82 -12.29 -5.45 -10.87
N SER A 83 -12.01 -4.42 -10.07
CA SER A 83 -12.98 -3.36 -9.76
C SER A 83 -13.35 -2.49 -10.97
N ILE A 84 -12.43 -2.25 -11.92
CA ILE A 84 -12.69 -1.39 -13.09
C ILE A 84 -13.80 -1.98 -14.00
N PRO A 85 -13.68 -3.23 -14.51
CA PRO A 85 -14.76 -3.89 -15.26
C PRO A 85 -16.07 -3.96 -14.48
N LEU A 86 -16.01 -4.18 -13.16
CA LEU A 86 -17.19 -4.25 -12.32
C LEU A 86 -17.92 -2.90 -12.24
N MET A 87 -17.19 -1.78 -12.08
CA MET A 87 -17.81 -0.45 -12.17
C MET A 87 -18.46 -0.20 -13.54
N ILE A 88 -17.82 -0.62 -14.63
CA ILE A 88 -18.37 -0.48 -15.98
C ILE A 88 -19.67 -1.27 -16.10
N LEU A 89 -19.69 -2.51 -15.61
CA LEU A 89 -20.88 -3.36 -15.67
C LEU A 89 -22.04 -2.79 -14.85
N LEU A 90 -21.76 -2.26 -13.66
CA LEU A 90 -22.76 -1.56 -12.81
C LEU A 90 -23.34 -0.32 -13.49
N PHE A 91 -22.54 0.37 -14.30
CA PHE A 91 -22.99 1.55 -15.03
C PHE A 91 -23.89 1.19 -16.23
N ILE A 92 -23.59 0.08 -16.91
CA ILE A 92 -24.35 -0.39 -18.08
C ILE A 92 -25.67 -1.06 -17.65
N SER A 93 -25.65 -1.82 -16.56
CA SER A 93 -26.82 -2.59 -16.07
C SER A 93 -27.19 -2.22 -14.63
N PRO A 94 -27.60 -0.96 -14.36
CA PRO A 94 -27.82 -0.47 -13.00
C PRO A 94 -29.01 -1.13 -12.28
N ASN A 95 -29.93 -1.75 -13.03
CA ASN A 95 -31.17 -2.32 -12.49
C ASN A 95 -31.02 -3.78 -12.01
N GLU A 96 -29.87 -4.42 -12.25
CA GLU A 96 -29.63 -5.79 -11.78
C GLU A 96 -29.14 -5.82 -10.33
N ILE A 97 -30.09 -5.73 -9.40
CA ILE A 97 -29.84 -5.63 -7.95
C ILE A 97 -29.00 -6.82 -7.44
N ILE A 98 -29.30 -8.05 -7.89
CA ILE A 98 -28.62 -9.26 -7.41
C ILE A 98 -27.16 -9.29 -7.90
N LEU A 99 -26.94 -9.01 -9.19
CA LEU A 99 -25.61 -8.97 -9.78
C LEU A 99 -24.77 -7.87 -9.11
N SER A 100 -25.34 -6.68 -8.94
CA SER A 100 -24.68 -5.56 -8.27
C SER A 100 -24.26 -5.89 -6.83
N ALA A 101 -25.13 -6.54 -6.06
CA ALA A 101 -24.84 -6.96 -4.69
C ALA A 101 -23.70 -7.99 -4.63
N LEU A 102 -23.70 -9.00 -5.52
CA LEU A 102 -22.65 -10.02 -5.57
C LEU A 102 -21.28 -9.43 -5.94
N LEU A 103 -21.25 -8.52 -6.91
CA LEU A 103 -20.02 -7.86 -7.34
C LEU A 103 -19.46 -6.94 -6.25
N SER A 104 -20.34 -6.23 -5.54
CA SER A 104 -19.98 -5.42 -4.37
C SER A 104 -19.40 -6.30 -3.25
N LEU A 105 -19.96 -7.48 -3.02
CA LEU A 105 -19.49 -8.39 -1.99
C LEU A 105 -18.09 -8.95 -2.31
N ILE A 106 -17.84 -9.34 -3.57
CA ILE A 106 -16.52 -9.81 -4.03
C ILE A 106 -15.46 -8.71 -3.85
N THR A 107 -15.77 -7.48 -4.27
CA THR A 107 -14.84 -6.35 -4.13
C THR A 107 -14.54 -6.03 -2.67
N ILE A 108 -15.53 -6.09 -1.78
CA ILE A 108 -15.34 -5.92 -0.33
C ILE A 108 -14.43 -7.01 0.25
N ILE A 109 -14.64 -8.29 -0.10
CA ILE A 109 -13.79 -9.38 0.37
C ILE A 109 -12.33 -9.18 -0.08
N LEU A 110 -12.12 -8.83 -1.35
CA LEU A 110 -10.79 -8.52 -1.88
C LEU A 110 -10.14 -7.36 -1.14
N LEU A 111 -10.90 -6.29 -0.86
CA LEU A 111 -10.40 -5.13 -0.10
C LEU A 111 -9.99 -5.51 1.33
N ILE A 112 -10.79 -6.34 2.01
CA ILE A 112 -10.46 -6.85 3.35
C ILE A 112 -9.15 -7.66 3.30
N LEU A 113 -8.98 -8.54 2.31
CA LEU A 113 -7.74 -9.30 2.14
C LEU A 113 -6.54 -8.37 1.94
N VAL A 114 -6.66 -7.35 1.09
CA VAL A 114 -5.60 -6.35 0.89
C VAL A 114 -5.20 -5.70 2.23
N ILE A 115 -6.18 -5.27 3.02
CA ILE A 115 -5.96 -4.62 4.31
C ILE A 115 -5.22 -5.56 5.28
N VAL A 116 -5.71 -6.79 5.41
CA VAL A 116 -5.11 -7.81 6.30
C VAL A 116 -3.66 -8.10 5.91
N PHE A 117 -3.39 -8.31 4.61
CA PHE A 117 -2.04 -8.61 4.15
C PHE A 117 -1.08 -7.43 4.32
N TYR A 118 -1.54 -6.18 4.22
CA TYR A 118 -0.71 -5.02 4.56
C TYR A 118 -0.34 -5.01 6.05
N TYR A 119 -1.27 -5.27 6.97
CA TYR A 119 -0.94 -5.35 8.39
C TYR A 119 -0.03 -6.54 8.73
N ILE A 120 -0.22 -7.70 8.06
CA ILE A 120 0.72 -8.83 8.15
C ILE A 120 2.11 -8.38 7.70
N SER A 121 2.21 -7.66 6.58
CA SER A 121 3.48 -7.12 6.08
C SER A 121 4.14 -6.20 7.10
N ALA A 122 3.38 -5.29 7.71
CA ALA A 122 3.90 -4.40 8.76
C ALA A 122 4.46 -5.18 9.95
N SER A 123 3.76 -6.23 10.40
CA SER A 123 4.21 -7.09 11.50
C SER A 123 5.51 -7.84 11.15
N VAL A 124 5.56 -8.43 9.95
CA VAL A 124 6.73 -9.17 9.44
C VAL A 124 7.95 -8.23 9.30
N ILE A 125 7.77 -7.06 8.71
CA ILE A 125 8.86 -6.08 8.54
C ILE A 125 9.38 -5.61 9.90
N LYS A 126 8.49 -5.36 10.88
CA LYS A 126 8.91 -4.96 12.23
C LYS A 126 9.71 -6.06 12.94
N LYS A 127 9.38 -7.34 12.72
CA LYS A 127 10.13 -8.47 13.26
C LYS A 127 11.52 -8.59 12.63
N GLN A 128 11.62 -8.40 11.31
CA GLN A 128 12.90 -8.47 10.61
C GLN A 128 13.81 -7.26 10.92
N TYR A 129 13.24 -6.08 11.12
CA TYR A 129 13.96 -4.82 11.36
C TYR A 129 13.54 -4.17 12.70
N PRO A 130 13.90 -4.73 13.86
CA PRO A 130 13.41 -4.24 15.16
C PRO A 130 13.81 -2.78 15.46
N ASN A 131 14.94 -2.31 14.95
CA ASN A 131 15.49 -0.97 15.18
C ASN A 131 15.16 0.06 14.09
N LEU A 132 14.18 -0.24 13.21
CA LEU A 132 13.84 0.55 12.01
C LEU A 132 13.71 2.07 12.22
N LYS A 133 13.22 2.53 13.39
CA LYS A 133 13.10 3.98 13.69
C LYS A 133 14.46 4.63 13.95
N ASN A 134 15.33 3.94 14.68
CA ASN A 134 16.65 4.43 15.02
C ASN A 134 17.56 4.44 13.79
N ASP A 135 17.48 3.39 12.97
CA ASP A 135 18.25 3.26 11.73
C ASP A 135 17.85 4.34 10.72
N PHE A 136 16.54 4.63 10.61
CA PHE A 136 16.05 5.77 9.83
C PHE A 136 16.63 7.10 10.31
N ARG A 137 16.65 7.34 11.63
CA ARG A 137 17.17 8.59 12.21
C ARG A 137 18.67 8.75 11.92
N LYS A 138 19.46 7.68 12.09
CA LYS A 138 20.89 7.66 11.79
C LYS A 138 21.16 7.96 10.31
N ALA A 139 20.49 7.24 9.41
CA ALA A 139 20.61 7.44 7.96
C ALA A 139 20.31 8.89 7.54
N ASN A 140 19.30 9.52 8.16
CA ASN A 140 18.92 10.90 7.86
C ASN A 140 19.95 11.92 8.35
N ILE A 141 20.60 11.66 9.49
CA ILE A 141 21.69 12.51 10.01
C ILE A 141 22.90 12.39 9.07
N GLU A 142 23.32 11.17 8.74
CA GLU A 142 24.48 10.89 7.86
C GLU A 142 24.33 11.53 6.48
N TYR A 143 23.14 11.42 5.86
CA TYR A 143 22.88 12.00 4.55
C TYR A 143 22.84 13.53 4.57
N LYS A 144 22.38 14.14 5.66
CA LYS A 144 22.40 15.59 5.82
C LYS A 144 23.82 16.11 6.06
N SER A 145 24.65 15.37 6.82
CA SER A 145 26.06 15.73 7.00
C SER A 145 26.88 15.57 5.73
N SER A 146 26.58 14.59 4.87
CA SER A 146 27.29 14.41 3.59
C SER A 146 26.90 15.43 2.50
N LYS A 147 25.95 16.31 2.80
CA LYS A 147 25.49 17.40 1.92
C LYS A 147 25.98 18.78 2.36
N LYS A 148 26.57 18.87 3.56
CA LYS A 148 27.30 20.04 4.01
C LYS A 148 28.73 19.95 3.51
#